data_AF-A0A9W6WCD7-F1
#
_entry.id   AF-A0A9W6WCD7-F1
#
_cell.length_a   1.000
_cell.length_b   1.000
_cell.length_c   1.000
_cell.angle_alpha   90.00
_cell.angle_beta   90.00
_cell.angle_gamma   90.00
#
_symmetry.space_group_name_H-M   'P 1'
#
loop_
_entity.id
_entity.type
_entity.pdbx_description
1 polymer ?
#
loop_
_entity_poly.entity_id
_entity_poly.type
_entity_poly.pdbx_seq_one_letter_code
_entity_poly.pdbx_strand_id
1 'polypeptide(L)'
;MRILVLGTGPGAASARQFAHARGLALARHALDQVGYIVTDDTVNPRDPKLVAAKALGMRVMDDTEFVNQPEGMLLPQPHEGHLVPRQRGHHPHPRPTVVDDALRALGDAARRADGNAVRNVLRQLFSVLWAISPLITGGLSTPIIFGHAAAKLKSVLLGICTAVYGGILLGVLILGGIMGGDLINGGRVQPNPFIIAGVFAIVFGGTAHAFAIRKKVFAPDKAEPQPARRVPTDDVEARALARRERRQRAREIATEDPALADELGIGRPDLRTGYDDGGLIDVNAVPAGVLAEMRGVDEATAERIVEIRALSGPFTSTEDLIVRADLDPASQRIVEEYALYRS
;
A
#
# COMPACT_ATOMS: atom_id res chain seq x y z
N MET A 1 -22.89 -14.68 17.40
CA MET A 1 -23.02 -13.21 17.18
C MET A 1 -21.67 -12.62 16.82
N ARG A 2 -21.53 -11.98 15.66
CA ARG A 2 -20.30 -11.22 15.28
C ARG A 2 -20.65 -9.74 15.26
N ILE A 3 -19.89 -8.92 15.99
CA ILE A 3 -20.06 -7.46 16.06
C ILE A 3 -18.93 -6.85 15.24
N LEU A 4 -19.28 -6.04 14.23
CA LEU A 4 -18.30 -5.29 13.45
C LEU A 4 -18.27 -3.86 13.98
N VAL A 5 -17.15 -3.49 14.60
CA VAL A 5 -16.91 -2.14 15.12
C VAL A 5 -16.06 -1.37 14.10
N LEU A 6 -16.58 -0.25 13.61
CA LEU A 6 -15.88 0.62 12.66
C LEU A 6 -15.50 1.93 13.35
N GLY A 7 -14.20 2.28 13.34
CA GLY A 7 -13.65 3.48 13.96
C GLY A 7 -12.28 3.28 14.62
N THR A 8 -11.53 4.38 14.80
CA THR A 8 -10.22 4.39 15.49
C THR A 8 -10.19 5.27 16.73
N GLY A 9 -11.33 5.89 17.09
CA GLY A 9 -11.46 6.74 18.28
C GLY A 9 -11.40 5.97 19.59
N PRO A 10 -11.26 6.69 20.73
CA PRO A 10 -11.30 6.09 22.05
C PRO A 10 -12.63 5.37 22.33
N GLY A 11 -13.75 5.84 21.77
CA GLY A 11 -15.05 5.16 21.79
C GLY A 11 -15.01 3.79 21.11
N ALA A 12 -14.47 3.72 19.89
CA ALA A 12 -14.25 2.46 19.18
C ALA A 12 -13.27 1.49 19.89
N ALA A 13 -12.31 2.00 20.67
CA ALA A 13 -11.43 1.18 21.50
C ALA A 13 -12.19 0.57 22.69
N SER A 14 -12.97 1.38 23.39
CA SER A 14 -13.86 0.94 24.48
C SER A 14 -14.92 -0.05 23.98
N ALA A 15 -15.55 0.20 22.83
CA ALA A 15 -16.52 -0.70 22.21
C ALA A 15 -15.89 -2.06 21.83
N ARG A 16 -14.65 -2.09 21.33
CA ARG A 16 -13.91 -3.34 21.08
C ARG A 16 -13.61 -4.10 22.36
N GLN A 17 -13.18 -3.40 23.41
CA GLN A 17 -12.86 -4.01 24.70
C GLN A 17 -14.11 -4.57 25.39
N PHE A 18 -15.23 -3.85 25.29
CA PHE A 18 -16.54 -4.25 25.81
C PHE A 18 -17.13 -5.43 25.01
N ALA A 19 -17.03 -5.40 23.68
CA ALA A 19 -17.43 -6.50 22.80
C ALA A 19 -16.60 -7.76 23.04
N HIS A 20 -15.30 -7.63 23.34
CA HIS A 20 -14.43 -8.76 23.67
C HIS A 20 -14.80 -9.39 25.02
N ALA A 21 -15.07 -8.58 26.04
CA ALA A 21 -15.47 -9.05 27.37
C ALA A 21 -16.82 -9.80 27.36
N ARG A 22 -17.84 -9.26 26.67
CA ARG A 22 -19.16 -9.92 26.54
C ARG A 22 -19.22 -11.00 25.46
N GLY A 23 -18.38 -10.92 24.43
CA GLY A 23 -18.26 -11.93 23.38
C GLY A 23 -17.90 -13.31 23.91
N LEU A 24 -17.12 -13.39 24.99
CA LEU A 24 -16.81 -14.64 25.69
C LEU A 24 -18.03 -15.26 26.39
N ALA A 25 -18.96 -14.46 26.91
CA ALA A 25 -20.19 -14.95 27.55
C ALA A 25 -21.23 -15.42 26.52
N LEU A 26 -21.33 -14.72 25.39
CA LEU A 26 -22.24 -15.03 24.27
C LEU A 26 -21.76 -16.18 23.37
N ALA A 27 -20.44 -16.47 23.35
CA ALA A 27 -19.88 -17.57 22.56
C ALA A 27 -20.35 -18.95 23.00
N ARG A 28 -20.99 -19.07 24.19
CA ARG A 28 -21.54 -20.33 24.69
C ARG A 28 -22.83 -20.79 23.99
N HIS A 29 -23.49 -19.98 23.15
CA HIS A 29 -24.84 -20.37 22.67
C HIS A 29 -25.28 -20.16 21.21
N ALA A 30 -24.57 -19.51 20.28
CA ALA A 30 -25.00 -19.56 18.86
C ALA A 30 -23.97 -19.05 17.84
N LEU A 31 -23.65 -19.93 16.88
CA LEU A 31 -23.00 -19.64 15.60
C LEU A 31 -24.09 -19.48 14.53
N ASP A 32 -24.47 -18.25 14.20
CA ASP A 32 -24.49 -17.73 12.83
C ASP A 32 -25.11 -16.33 12.75
N GLN A 33 -24.62 -15.55 11.77
CA GLN A 33 -25.04 -14.21 11.34
C GLN A 33 -24.64 -13.00 12.22
N VAL A 34 -24.18 -11.94 11.53
CA VAL A 34 -23.84 -10.61 12.07
C VAL A 34 -25.14 -9.81 12.17
N GLY A 35 -25.59 -9.48 13.39
CA GLY A 35 -26.86 -8.78 13.59
C GLY A 35 -26.75 -7.25 13.70
N TYR A 36 -25.57 -6.72 14.03
CA TYR A 36 -25.40 -5.31 14.42
C TYR A 36 -24.02 -4.76 14.00
N ILE A 37 -24.00 -3.48 13.60
CA ILE A 37 -22.77 -2.71 13.30
C ILE A 37 -22.71 -1.53 14.25
N VAL A 38 -21.55 -1.33 14.89
CA VAL A 38 -21.33 -0.22 15.82
C VAL A 38 -20.38 0.77 15.17
N THR A 39 -20.81 2.02 15.08
CA THR A 39 -20.02 3.11 14.50
C THR A 39 -19.73 4.19 15.52
N ASP A 40 -18.51 4.72 15.47
CA ASP A 40 -18.07 5.90 16.23
C ASP A 40 -18.26 7.19 15.38
N ASP A 41 -18.24 8.35 16.01
CA ASP A 41 -18.42 9.68 15.37
C ASP A 41 -17.37 9.99 14.28
N THR A 42 -16.23 9.30 14.36
CA THR A 42 -15.14 9.34 13.38
C THR A 42 -15.46 8.66 12.04
N VAL A 43 -16.54 7.89 11.95
CA VAL A 43 -16.94 7.19 10.72
C VAL A 43 -17.79 8.11 9.84
N ASN A 44 -17.33 8.35 8.61
CA ASN A 44 -18.09 9.14 7.64
C ASN A 44 -19.49 8.50 7.41
N PRO A 45 -20.60 9.25 7.58
CA PRO A 45 -21.94 8.72 7.38
C PRO A 45 -22.21 8.19 5.96
N ARG A 46 -21.40 8.61 4.99
CA ARG A 46 -21.42 8.15 3.58
C ARG A 46 -20.43 7.03 3.29
N ASP A 47 -19.79 6.44 4.30
CA ASP A 47 -18.88 5.31 4.12
C ASP A 47 -19.63 4.19 3.36
N PRO A 48 -19.08 3.69 2.23
CA PRO A 48 -19.72 2.65 1.42
C PRO A 48 -20.11 1.41 2.24
N LYS A 49 -19.36 1.08 3.28
CA LYS A 49 -19.63 -0.07 4.17
C LYS A 49 -20.85 0.17 5.04
N LEU A 50 -21.04 1.40 5.51
CA LEU A 50 -22.18 1.79 6.34
C LEU A 50 -23.47 1.90 5.51
N VAL A 51 -23.35 2.42 4.30
CA VAL A 51 -24.45 2.50 3.33
C VAL A 51 -24.89 1.09 2.91
N ALA A 52 -23.94 0.22 2.55
CA ALA A 52 -24.22 -1.18 2.22
C ALA A 52 -24.85 -1.93 3.40
N ALA A 53 -24.39 -1.66 4.62
CA ALA A 53 -24.94 -2.27 5.82
C ALA A 53 -26.40 -1.91 6.08
N LYS A 54 -26.74 -0.62 5.98
CA LYS A 54 -28.12 -0.14 6.11
C LYS A 54 -29.02 -0.69 5.00
N ALA A 55 -28.51 -0.79 3.77
CA ALA A 55 -29.23 -1.35 2.63
C ALA A 55 -29.55 -2.85 2.80
N LEU A 56 -28.73 -3.59 3.57
CA LEU A 56 -28.95 -5.00 3.91
C LEU A 56 -29.85 -5.19 5.14
N GLY A 57 -30.42 -4.13 5.71
CA GLY A 57 -31.29 -4.19 6.89
C GLY A 57 -30.56 -4.46 8.21
N MET A 58 -29.23 -4.35 8.23
CA MET A 58 -28.45 -4.49 9.46
C MET A 58 -28.64 -3.26 10.34
N ARG A 59 -28.87 -3.48 11.65
CA ARG A 59 -29.07 -2.38 12.60
C ARG A 59 -27.72 -1.75 12.93
N VAL A 60 -27.58 -0.47 12.58
CA VAL A 60 -26.42 0.36 12.90
C VAL A 60 -26.71 1.07 14.22
N MET A 61 -25.82 0.93 15.18
CA MET A 61 -25.88 1.59 16.49
C MET A 61 -24.68 2.52 16.65
N ASP A 62 -24.91 3.64 17.31
CA ASP A 62 -23.85 4.52 17.77
C ASP A 62 -23.10 3.89 18.95
N ASP A 63 -21.84 4.26 19.17
CA ASP A 63 -21.02 3.69 20.24
C ASP A 63 -21.59 4.00 21.63
N THR A 64 -22.16 5.19 21.84
CA THR A 64 -22.83 5.57 23.08
C THR A 64 -24.16 4.83 23.28
N GLU A 65 -24.91 4.57 22.20
CA GLU A 65 -26.15 3.78 22.24
C GLU A 65 -25.86 2.31 22.57
N PHE A 66 -24.77 1.77 22.03
CA PHE A 66 -24.35 0.39 22.26
C PHE A 66 -23.91 0.14 23.71
N VAL A 67 -23.21 1.09 24.33
CA VAL A 67 -22.75 0.98 25.73
C VAL A 67 -23.89 1.05 26.74
N ASN A 68 -24.98 1.77 26.41
CA ASN A 68 -26.07 2.06 27.35
C ASN A 68 -27.29 1.12 27.24
N GLN A 69 -27.28 0.09 26.38
CA GLN A 69 -28.43 -0.81 26.25
C GLN A 69 -28.50 -1.93 27.32
N PRO A 70 -29.71 -2.22 27.87
CA PRO A 70 -29.90 -3.29 28.85
C PRO A 70 -29.77 -4.69 28.20
N GLU A 71 -29.17 -5.63 28.94
CA GLU A 71 -28.69 -6.94 28.47
C GLU A 71 -29.72 -7.82 27.73
N GLY A 72 -31.02 -7.62 27.96
CA GLY A 72 -32.09 -8.48 27.44
C GLY A 72 -32.57 -8.18 26.01
N MET A 73 -32.16 -7.07 25.38
CA MET A 73 -32.74 -6.60 24.10
C MET A 73 -31.89 -6.93 22.86
N LEU A 74 -30.67 -7.46 23.04
CA LEU A 74 -29.74 -7.83 21.97
C LEU A 74 -29.79 -9.31 21.57
N LEU A 75 -30.58 -10.12 22.29
CA LEU A 75 -30.94 -11.47 21.85
C LEU A 75 -32.07 -11.37 20.81
N PRO A 76 -32.05 -12.18 19.74
CA PRO A 76 -33.17 -12.23 18.80
C PRO A 76 -34.42 -12.65 19.58
N GLN A 77 -35.40 -11.74 19.71
CA GLN A 77 -36.71 -12.09 20.22
C GLN A 77 -37.34 -13.08 19.24
N PRO A 78 -37.89 -14.21 19.69
CA PRO A 78 -38.63 -15.11 18.82
C PRO A 78 -39.80 -14.32 18.24
N HIS A 79 -39.85 -14.20 16.92
CA HIS A 79 -40.95 -13.52 16.23
C HIS A 79 -42.25 -14.28 16.49
N GLU A 80 -43.03 -13.86 17.49
CA GLU A 80 -44.46 -14.17 17.50
C GLU A 80 -45.11 -13.38 16.36
N GLY A 81 -45.73 -14.12 15.45
CA GLY A 81 -46.32 -13.59 14.24
C GLY A 81 -47.39 -12.54 14.53
N HIS A 82 -47.18 -11.34 14.01
CA HIS A 82 -48.26 -10.46 13.60
C HIS A 82 -48.14 -10.23 12.09
N LEU A 83 -49.04 -10.88 11.37
CA LEU A 83 -49.28 -10.72 9.94
C LEU A 83 -49.70 -9.27 9.68
N VAL A 84 -48.78 -8.44 9.20
CA VAL A 84 -49.13 -7.20 8.51
C VAL A 84 -49.30 -7.53 7.02
N PRO A 85 -50.47 -7.25 6.40
CA PRO A 85 -50.67 -7.55 4.99
C PRO A 85 -49.72 -6.73 4.11
N ARG A 86 -48.92 -7.44 3.33
CA ARG A 86 -47.96 -6.90 2.35
C ARG A 86 -48.72 -6.16 1.25
N GLN A 87 -48.65 -4.83 1.19
CA GLN A 87 -49.03 -4.11 -0.02
C GLN A 87 -48.03 -4.44 -1.14
N ARG A 88 -48.54 -4.96 -2.26
CA ARG A 88 -47.77 -5.28 -3.46
C ARG A 88 -47.35 -3.97 -4.16
N GLY A 89 -46.14 -3.51 -3.89
CA GLY A 89 -45.38 -2.63 -4.78
C GLY A 89 -44.33 -3.45 -5.53
N HIS A 90 -44.40 -3.45 -6.86
CA HIS A 90 -43.46 -4.16 -7.73
C HIS A 90 -42.15 -3.36 -7.82
N HIS A 91 -41.18 -3.71 -6.96
CA HIS A 91 -39.79 -3.26 -7.12
C HIS A 91 -38.96 -4.43 -7.68
N PRO A 92 -38.17 -4.23 -8.75
CA PRO A 92 -37.31 -5.28 -9.28
C PRO A 92 -36.22 -5.61 -8.26
N HIS A 93 -36.19 -6.85 -7.78
CA HIS A 93 -35.12 -7.34 -6.91
C HIS A 93 -33.79 -7.40 -7.69
N PRO A 94 -32.70 -6.80 -7.19
CA PRO A 94 -31.37 -7.04 -7.77
C PRO A 94 -31.03 -8.53 -7.64
N ARG A 95 -30.50 -9.12 -8.72
CA ARG A 95 -30.16 -10.56 -8.78
C ARG A 95 -29.13 -10.92 -7.69
N PRO A 96 -29.23 -12.13 -7.08
CA PRO A 96 -28.42 -12.55 -5.93
C PRO A 96 -26.89 -12.59 -6.16
N THR A 97 -26.43 -12.47 -7.41
CA THR A 97 -25.00 -12.56 -7.76
C THR A 97 -24.20 -11.32 -7.35
N VAL A 98 -24.78 -10.12 -7.43
CA VAL A 98 -24.02 -8.86 -7.20
C VAL A 98 -23.62 -8.70 -5.72
N VAL A 99 -24.49 -9.14 -4.81
CA VAL A 99 -24.23 -9.07 -3.36
C VAL A 99 -23.20 -10.12 -2.97
N ASP A 100 -23.30 -11.34 -3.51
CA ASP A 100 -22.34 -12.41 -3.24
C ASP A 100 -20.93 -12.08 -3.77
N ASP A 101 -20.84 -11.47 -4.95
CA ASP A 101 -19.56 -11.05 -5.54
C ASP A 101 -18.93 -9.89 -4.76
N ALA A 102 -19.74 -8.92 -4.32
CA ALA A 102 -19.28 -7.82 -3.47
C ALA A 102 -18.77 -8.31 -2.10
N LEU A 103 -19.46 -9.28 -1.48
CA LEU A 103 -19.06 -9.89 -0.21
C LEU A 103 -17.76 -10.69 -0.34
N ARG A 104 -17.55 -11.41 -1.44
CA ARG A 104 -16.28 -12.11 -1.72
C ARG A 104 -15.13 -11.12 -1.93
N ALA A 105 -15.34 -10.09 -2.75
CA ALA A 105 -14.35 -9.05 -3.01
C ALA A 105 -13.92 -8.31 -1.72
N LEU A 106 -14.87 -8.03 -0.83
CA LEU A 106 -14.60 -7.41 0.47
C LEU A 106 -13.81 -8.36 1.40
N GLY A 107 -14.16 -9.65 1.43
CA GLY A 107 -13.44 -10.67 2.19
C GLY A 107 -12.00 -10.86 1.70
N ASP A 108 -11.77 -10.83 0.39
CA ASP A 108 -10.45 -10.94 -0.22
C ASP A 108 -9.61 -9.67 -0.04
N ALA A 109 -10.23 -8.50 -0.04
CA ALA A 109 -9.56 -7.24 0.29
C ALA A 109 -9.13 -7.21 1.77
N ALA A 110 -10.00 -7.64 2.69
CA ALA A 110 -9.69 -7.71 4.12
C ALA A 110 -8.55 -8.71 4.42
N ARG A 111 -8.59 -9.91 3.83
CA ARG A 111 -7.53 -10.92 3.96
C ARG A 111 -6.18 -10.44 3.40
N ARG A 112 -6.18 -9.72 2.29
CA ARG A 112 -4.96 -9.14 1.68
C ARG A 112 -4.42 -7.95 2.49
N ALA A 113 -5.29 -7.16 3.11
CA ALA A 113 -4.90 -6.03 3.93
C ALA A 113 -4.19 -6.47 5.22
N ASP A 114 -4.71 -7.48 5.93
CA ASP A 114 -4.15 -7.91 7.22
C ASP A 114 -2.73 -8.49 7.08
N GLY A 115 -2.48 -9.35 6.09
CA GLY A 115 -1.16 -9.97 5.93
C GLY A 115 -0.05 -8.99 5.53
N ASN A 116 -0.36 -8.05 4.65
CA ASN A 116 0.62 -7.06 4.17
C ASN A 116 0.86 -5.95 5.19
N ALA A 117 -0.17 -5.51 5.91
CA ALA A 117 -0.05 -4.51 6.97
C ALA A 117 0.79 -5.04 8.14
N VAL A 118 0.48 -6.24 8.64
CA VAL A 118 1.23 -6.89 9.73
C VAL A 118 2.69 -7.11 9.31
N ARG A 119 2.95 -7.60 8.09
CA ARG A 119 4.32 -7.77 7.58
C ARG A 119 5.08 -6.45 7.48
N ASN A 120 4.41 -5.36 7.07
CA ASN A 120 5.02 -4.05 7.01
C ASN A 120 5.37 -3.50 8.39
N VAL A 121 4.48 -3.67 9.37
CA VAL A 121 4.73 -3.28 10.78
C VAL A 121 5.89 -4.09 11.35
N LEU A 122 5.88 -5.42 11.20
CA LEU A 122 6.96 -6.29 11.69
C LEU A 122 8.31 -5.92 11.06
N ARG A 123 8.33 -5.63 9.75
CA ARG A 123 9.55 -5.17 9.05
C ARG A 123 10.03 -3.81 9.59
N GLN A 124 9.13 -2.88 9.87
CA GLN A 124 9.49 -1.60 10.47
C GLN A 124 10.08 -1.79 11.86
N LEU A 125 9.45 -2.58 12.72
CA LEU A 125 9.95 -2.89 14.07
C LEU A 125 11.34 -3.54 14.01
N PHE A 126 11.50 -4.56 13.18
CA PHE A 126 12.79 -5.23 13.00
C PHE A 126 13.88 -4.26 12.52
N SER A 127 13.56 -3.36 11.60
CA SER A 127 14.53 -2.37 11.11
C SER A 127 14.94 -1.33 12.17
N VAL A 128 14.06 -0.98 13.12
CA VAL A 128 14.39 -0.12 14.25
C VAL A 128 15.25 -0.87 15.27
N LEU A 129 14.85 -2.11 15.60
CA LEU A 129 15.61 -2.98 16.50
C LEU A 129 17.03 -3.23 15.99
N TRP A 130 17.18 -3.41 14.67
CA TRP A 130 18.49 -3.51 14.03
C TRP A 130 19.33 -2.23 14.22
N ALA A 131 18.73 -1.05 14.05
CA ALA A 131 19.46 0.22 14.16
C ALA A 131 19.83 0.62 15.61
N ILE A 132 19.01 0.23 16.59
CA ILE A 132 19.24 0.54 18.02
C ILE A 132 20.10 -0.52 18.73
N SER A 133 20.39 -1.64 18.06
CA SER A 133 21.17 -2.73 18.64
C SER A 133 22.56 -2.33 19.18
N PRO A 134 23.34 -1.40 18.55
CA PRO A 134 24.60 -0.95 19.14
C PRO A 134 24.40 -0.28 20.49
N LEU A 135 23.31 0.48 20.66
CA LEU A 135 22.97 1.10 21.93
C LEU A 135 22.63 0.06 23.01
N ILE A 136 21.80 -0.94 22.67
CA ILE A 136 21.38 -2.00 23.61
C ILE A 136 22.57 -2.89 24.02
N THR A 137 23.48 -3.16 23.09
CA THR A 137 24.63 -4.05 23.31
C THR A 137 25.87 -3.34 23.83
N GLY A 138 25.81 -2.03 24.12
CA GLY A 138 27.00 -1.27 24.53
C GLY A 138 28.08 -1.16 23.44
N GLY A 139 27.68 -1.23 22.17
CA GLY A 139 28.55 -1.04 21.01
C GLY A 139 29.12 -2.32 20.41
N LEU A 140 28.92 -3.48 21.06
CA LEU A 140 29.43 -4.77 20.58
C LEU A 140 28.85 -5.16 19.22
N SER A 141 27.60 -4.84 18.93
CA SER A 141 26.97 -5.22 17.66
C SER A 141 27.34 -4.31 16.48
N THR A 142 28.03 -3.19 16.71
CA THR A 142 28.39 -2.20 15.68
C THR A 142 29.10 -2.83 14.47
N PRO A 143 30.24 -3.51 14.61
CA PRO A 143 30.93 -4.11 13.46
C PRO A 143 30.07 -5.17 12.75
N ILE A 144 29.24 -5.92 13.47
CA ILE A 144 28.36 -6.95 12.88
C ILE A 144 27.30 -6.30 11.98
N ILE A 145 26.71 -5.20 12.44
CA ILE A 145 25.70 -4.42 11.71
C ILE A 145 26.28 -3.84 10.43
N PHE A 146 27.46 -3.23 10.51
CA PHE A 146 28.12 -2.68 9.32
C PHE A 146 28.61 -3.76 8.37
N GLY A 147 29.07 -4.91 8.88
CA GLY A 147 29.44 -6.06 8.05
C GLY A 147 28.26 -6.63 7.28
N HIS A 148 27.12 -6.81 7.97
CA HIS A 148 25.85 -7.18 7.32
C HIS A 148 25.42 -6.15 6.28
N ALA A 149 25.49 -4.85 6.62
CA ALA A 149 25.13 -3.78 5.69
C ALA A 149 26.06 -3.71 4.47
N ALA A 150 27.37 -3.94 4.66
CA ALA A 150 28.36 -3.96 3.59
C ALA A 150 28.11 -5.13 2.61
N ALA A 151 27.84 -6.32 3.14
CA ALA A 151 27.49 -7.49 2.34
C ALA A 151 26.18 -7.26 1.57
N LYS A 152 25.15 -6.75 2.25
CA LYS A 152 23.83 -6.52 1.64
C LYS A 152 23.85 -5.43 0.57
N LEU A 153 24.56 -4.33 0.82
CA LEU A 153 24.62 -3.19 -0.10
C LEU A 153 25.79 -3.26 -1.09
N LYS A 154 26.60 -4.34 -1.04
CA LYS A 154 27.82 -4.52 -1.86
C LYS A 154 28.73 -3.29 -1.83
N SER A 155 28.87 -2.67 -0.66
CA SER A 155 29.55 -1.37 -0.50
C SER A 155 30.90 -1.52 0.19
N VAL A 156 31.97 -1.18 -0.54
CA VAL A 156 33.35 -1.17 -0.01
C VAL A 156 33.49 -0.17 1.14
N LEU A 157 32.83 1.00 1.03
CA LEU A 157 32.87 2.03 2.08
C LEU A 157 32.29 1.52 3.41
N LEU A 158 31.18 0.78 3.39
CA LEU A 158 30.63 0.15 4.59
C LEU A 158 31.52 -0.98 5.11
N GLY A 159 32.25 -1.67 4.22
CA GLY A 159 33.31 -2.61 4.61
C GLY A 159 34.44 -1.93 5.38
N ILE A 160 34.89 -0.75 4.93
CA ILE A 160 35.87 0.07 5.66
C ILE A 160 35.31 0.50 7.01
N CYS A 161 34.07 0.99 7.07
CA CYS A 161 33.43 1.34 8.35
C CYS A 161 33.38 0.14 9.31
N THR A 162 33.13 -1.06 8.81
CA THR A 162 33.16 -2.31 9.60
C THR A 162 34.53 -2.53 10.22
N ALA A 163 35.60 -2.41 9.42
CA ALA A 163 36.97 -2.55 9.90
C ALA A 163 37.34 -1.46 10.93
N VAL A 164 36.93 -0.21 10.70
CA VAL A 164 37.17 0.91 11.63
C VAL A 164 36.46 0.68 12.97
N TYR A 165 35.16 0.39 12.97
CA TYR A 165 34.43 0.12 14.21
C TYR A 165 34.93 -1.15 14.91
N GLY A 166 35.31 -2.18 14.15
CA GLY A 166 35.92 -3.40 14.70
C GLY A 166 37.28 -3.13 15.35
N GLY A 167 38.11 -2.30 14.73
CA GLY A 167 39.40 -1.86 15.28
C GLY A 167 39.23 -1.05 16.56
N ILE A 168 38.26 -0.12 16.60
CA ILE A 168 37.95 0.65 17.82
C ILE A 168 37.45 -0.29 18.92
N LEU A 169 36.55 -1.22 18.63
CA LEU A 169 36.05 -2.21 19.60
C LEU A 169 37.19 -3.06 20.15
N LEU A 170 38.07 -3.57 19.29
CA LEU A 170 39.22 -4.37 19.71
C LEU A 170 40.18 -3.55 20.59
N GLY A 171 40.47 -2.30 20.22
CA GLY A 171 41.29 -1.39 21.02
C GLY A 171 40.70 -1.13 22.41
N VAL A 172 39.38 -0.90 22.48
CA VAL A 172 38.65 -0.74 23.75
C VAL A 172 38.74 -2.00 24.62
N LEU A 173 38.58 -3.19 24.03
CA LEU A 173 38.66 -4.46 24.78
C LEU A 173 40.07 -4.74 25.28
N ILE A 174 41.10 -4.52 24.46
CA ILE A 174 42.50 -4.71 24.86
C ILE A 174 42.87 -3.75 26.00
N LEU A 175 42.59 -2.46 25.81
CA LEU A 175 42.94 -1.42 26.79
C LEU A 175 42.14 -1.56 28.08
N GLY A 176 40.86 -1.94 27.98
CA GLY A 176 40.00 -2.26 29.11
C GLY A 176 40.45 -3.51 29.85
N GLY A 177 40.93 -4.54 29.16
CA GLY A 177 41.48 -5.76 29.77
C GLY A 177 42.75 -5.50 30.58
N ILE A 178 43.66 -4.68 30.05
CA ILE A 178 44.88 -4.24 30.76
C ILE A 178 44.50 -3.47 32.03
N MET A 179 43.58 -2.50 31.90
CA MET A 179 43.08 -1.69 33.01
C MET A 179 42.34 -2.53 34.07
N GLY A 180 41.56 -3.51 33.65
CA GLY A 180 40.85 -4.43 34.53
C GLY A 180 41.81 -5.30 35.34
N GLY A 181 42.93 -5.70 34.75
CA GLY A 181 44.02 -6.38 35.47
C GLY A 181 44.56 -5.56 36.64
N ASP A 182 44.83 -4.27 36.42
CA ASP A 182 45.31 -3.37 37.49
C ASP A 182 44.28 -3.21 38.61
N LEU A 183 42.99 -3.10 38.26
CA LEU A 183 41.87 -3.00 39.20
C LEU A 183 41.76 -4.26 40.08
N ILE A 184 41.86 -5.45 39.47
CA ILE A 184 41.79 -6.74 40.17
C ILE A 184 42.98 -6.92 41.12
N ASN A 185 44.14 -6.39 40.76
CA ASN A 185 45.37 -6.44 41.56
C ASN A 185 45.48 -5.33 42.62
N GLY A 186 44.39 -4.58 42.88
CA GLY A 186 44.33 -3.53 43.91
C GLY A 186 44.99 -2.20 43.48
N GLY A 187 45.34 -2.06 42.21
CA GLY A 187 45.88 -0.84 41.62
C GLY A 187 44.82 0.26 41.47
N ARG A 188 45.27 1.52 41.45
CA ARG A 188 44.40 2.66 41.14
C ARG A 188 44.29 2.82 39.64
N VAL A 189 43.06 2.86 39.16
CA VAL A 189 42.75 2.97 37.74
C VAL A 189 42.27 4.38 37.42
N GLN A 190 42.96 5.04 36.49
CA GLN A 190 42.60 6.37 36.01
C GLN A 190 41.76 6.27 34.74
N PRO A 191 40.66 7.03 34.60
CA PRO A 191 39.81 6.98 33.42
C PRO A 191 40.61 7.31 32.16
N ASN A 192 40.66 6.37 31.21
CA ASN A 192 41.40 6.54 29.98
C ASN A 192 40.51 7.22 28.91
N PRO A 193 40.88 8.41 28.41
CA PRO A 193 40.05 9.16 27.47
C PRO A 193 39.85 8.42 26.14
N PHE A 194 40.79 7.55 25.73
CA PHE A 194 40.67 6.76 24.50
C PHE A 194 39.62 5.64 24.64
N ILE A 195 39.50 5.01 25.81
CA ILE A 195 38.43 4.04 26.08
C ILE A 195 37.09 4.76 26.03
N ILE A 196 36.97 5.91 26.71
CA ILE A 196 35.72 6.69 26.75
C ILE A 196 35.34 7.10 25.33
N ALA A 197 36.22 7.77 24.60
CA ALA A 197 35.97 8.19 23.22
C ALA A 197 35.62 6.99 22.30
N GLY A 198 36.33 5.87 22.46
CA GLY A 198 36.07 4.63 21.71
C GLY A 198 34.66 4.08 21.96
N VAL A 199 34.26 3.97 23.23
CA VAL A 199 32.91 3.53 23.64
C VAL A 199 31.84 4.48 23.09
N PHE A 200 32.04 5.79 23.21
CA PHE A 200 31.10 6.78 22.65
C PHE A 200 30.98 6.65 21.13
N ALA A 201 32.09 6.43 20.43
CA ALA A 201 32.11 6.27 18.98
C ALA A 201 31.38 5.00 18.52
N ILE A 202 31.57 3.86 19.18
CA ILE A 202 30.88 2.60 18.82
C ILE A 202 29.40 2.62 19.22
N VAL A 203 29.06 3.18 20.38
CA VAL A 203 27.67 3.19 20.87
C VAL A 203 26.85 4.24 20.14
N PHE A 204 27.19 5.52 20.29
CA PHE A 204 26.39 6.63 19.76
C PHE A 204 26.71 6.90 18.30
N GLY A 205 27.99 6.90 17.93
CA GLY A 205 28.39 7.04 16.53
C GLY A 205 27.87 5.88 15.68
N GLY A 206 28.02 4.64 16.17
CA GLY A 206 27.50 3.44 15.51
C GLY A 206 25.98 3.45 15.35
N THR A 207 25.24 3.84 16.39
CA THR A 207 23.77 3.92 16.35
C THR A 207 23.29 5.03 15.40
N ALA A 208 23.84 6.24 15.49
CA ALA A 208 23.49 7.34 14.60
C ALA A 208 23.74 6.98 13.13
N HIS A 209 24.90 6.36 12.85
CA HIS A 209 25.26 5.92 11.52
C HIS A 209 24.36 4.75 11.04
N ALA A 210 24.00 3.80 11.92
CA ALA A 210 23.03 2.74 11.62
C ALA A 210 21.65 3.29 11.22
N PHE A 211 21.15 4.32 11.92
CA PHE A 211 19.91 5.01 11.55
C PHE A 211 20.01 5.73 10.20
N ALA A 212 21.16 6.34 9.89
CA ALA A 212 21.38 7.01 8.61
C ALA A 212 21.33 6.04 7.42
N ILE A 213 21.85 4.81 7.59
CA ILE A 213 21.86 3.79 6.52
C ILE A 213 20.63 2.88 6.53
N ARG A 214 19.83 2.86 7.60
CA ARG A 214 18.66 1.97 7.78
C ARG A 214 17.73 1.97 6.57
N LYS A 215 17.41 3.14 6.03
CA LYS A 215 16.53 3.27 4.85
C LYS A 215 17.12 2.58 3.60
N LYS A 216 18.44 2.57 3.45
CA LYS A 216 19.13 1.90 2.33
C LYS A 216 19.18 0.39 2.54
N VAL A 217 19.52 -0.06 3.75
CA VAL A 217 19.61 -1.49 4.11
C VAL A 217 18.25 -2.18 4.06
N PHE A 218 17.17 -1.50 4.46
CA PHE A 218 15.80 -2.04 4.46
C PHE A 218 14.93 -1.47 3.34
N ALA A 219 15.54 -0.81 2.35
CA ALA A 219 14.83 -0.50 1.12
C ALA A 219 14.24 -1.81 0.57
N PRO A 220 12.98 -1.82 0.12
CA PRO A 220 12.53 -2.94 -0.71
C PRO A 220 13.54 -3.03 -1.85
N ASP A 221 14.13 -4.20 -2.06
CA ASP A 221 15.11 -4.40 -3.12
C ASP A 221 14.58 -3.71 -4.37
N LYS A 222 15.32 -2.73 -4.90
CA LYS A 222 15.08 -2.28 -6.27
C LYS A 222 15.04 -3.57 -7.06
N ALA A 223 13.88 -3.87 -7.63
CA ALA A 223 13.69 -5.09 -8.38
C ALA A 223 14.77 -5.14 -9.45
N GLU A 224 15.87 -5.85 -9.14
CA GLU A 224 16.66 -6.53 -10.14
C GLU A 224 15.62 -7.26 -11.01
N PRO A 225 15.68 -7.17 -12.35
CA PRO A 225 14.74 -7.87 -13.21
C PRO A 225 14.79 -9.33 -12.80
N GLN A 226 13.82 -9.75 -11.99
CA GLN A 226 13.82 -11.09 -11.42
C GLN A 226 13.76 -12.03 -12.63
N PRO A 227 14.66 -13.02 -12.76
CA PRO A 227 14.38 -14.12 -13.67
C PRO A 227 13.05 -14.68 -13.22
N ALA A 228 12.01 -14.42 -14.04
CA ALA A 228 10.59 -14.55 -13.75
C ALA A 228 10.29 -15.19 -12.39
N ARG A 229 10.33 -14.39 -11.31
CA ARG A 229 9.65 -14.80 -10.08
C ARG A 229 8.23 -15.05 -10.54
N ARG A 230 7.73 -16.28 -10.37
CA ARG A 230 6.33 -16.61 -10.62
C ARG A 230 5.52 -15.74 -9.68
N VAL A 231 5.18 -14.53 -10.13
CA VAL A 231 4.09 -13.74 -9.61
C VAL A 231 2.90 -14.69 -9.73
N PRO A 232 2.19 -15.01 -8.64
CA PRO A 232 0.97 -15.81 -8.73
C PRO A 232 0.15 -15.26 -9.88
N THR A 233 -0.30 -16.10 -10.82
CA THR A 233 -0.97 -15.66 -12.05
C THR A 233 -2.09 -14.66 -11.75
N ASP A 234 -2.81 -14.91 -10.66
CA ASP A 234 -3.87 -14.07 -10.10
C ASP A 234 -3.44 -12.61 -9.85
N ASP A 235 -2.20 -12.38 -9.41
CA ASP A 235 -1.64 -11.04 -9.18
C ASP A 235 -1.26 -10.33 -10.50
N VAL A 236 -0.88 -11.07 -11.54
CA VAL A 236 -0.59 -10.50 -12.87
C VAL A 236 -1.89 -10.12 -13.57
N GLU A 237 -2.88 -11.02 -13.54
CA GLU A 237 -4.20 -10.80 -14.11
C GLU A 237 -4.90 -9.64 -13.41
N ALA A 238 -4.91 -9.60 -12.07
CA ALA A 238 -5.49 -8.49 -11.32
C ALA A 238 -4.86 -7.13 -11.68
N ARG A 239 -3.54 -7.09 -11.90
CA ARG A 239 -2.85 -5.85 -12.34
C ARG A 239 -3.20 -5.47 -13.77
N ALA A 240 -3.32 -6.45 -14.68
CA ALA A 240 -3.71 -6.20 -16.06
C ALA A 240 -5.15 -5.68 -16.15
N LEU A 241 -6.07 -6.26 -15.36
CA LEU A 241 -7.46 -5.81 -15.24
C LEU A 241 -7.53 -4.39 -14.66
N ALA A 242 -6.82 -4.11 -13.56
CA ALA A 242 -6.80 -2.78 -12.98
C ALA A 242 -6.26 -1.71 -13.95
N ARG A 243 -5.28 -2.03 -14.80
CA ARG A 243 -4.81 -1.11 -15.85
C ARG A 243 -5.86 -0.87 -16.92
N ARG A 244 -6.59 -1.91 -17.34
CA ARG A 244 -7.70 -1.79 -18.30
C ARG A 244 -8.84 -0.96 -17.74
N GLU A 245 -9.21 -1.16 -16.47
CA GLU A 245 -10.24 -0.37 -15.79
C GLU A 245 -9.85 1.12 -15.70
N ARG A 246 -8.59 1.43 -15.40
CA ARG A 246 -8.09 2.82 -15.41
C ARG A 246 -8.19 3.45 -16.80
N ARG A 247 -7.78 2.73 -17.85
CA ARG A 247 -7.92 3.21 -19.23
C ARG A 247 -9.37 3.49 -19.59
N GLN A 248 -10.28 2.56 -19.25
CA GLN A 248 -11.69 2.73 -19.53
C GLN A 248 -12.26 3.95 -18.81
N ARG A 249 -11.94 4.11 -17.52
CA ARG A 249 -12.41 5.27 -16.75
C ARG A 249 -11.82 6.59 -17.24
N ALA A 250 -10.56 6.60 -17.65
CA ALA A 250 -9.93 7.78 -18.25
C ALA A 250 -10.58 8.15 -19.59
N ARG A 251 -10.96 7.17 -20.42
CA ARG A 251 -11.75 7.40 -21.65
C ARG A 251 -13.14 7.95 -21.37
N GLU A 252 -13.81 7.44 -20.34
CA GLU A 252 -15.11 7.96 -19.88
C GLU A 252 -14.98 9.43 -19.48
N ILE A 253 -13.99 9.79 -18.64
CA ILE A 253 -13.72 11.18 -18.25
C ILE A 253 -13.42 12.04 -19.48
N ALA A 254 -12.55 11.58 -20.38
CA ALA A 254 -12.21 12.32 -21.60
C ALA A 254 -13.41 12.57 -22.52
N THR A 255 -14.43 11.72 -22.47
CA THR A 255 -15.64 11.84 -23.29
C THR A 255 -16.70 12.71 -22.60
N GLU A 256 -16.91 12.52 -21.29
CA GLU A 256 -17.95 13.20 -20.52
C GLU A 256 -17.55 14.63 -20.11
N ASP A 257 -16.28 14.83 -19.76
CA ASP A 257 -15.74 16.11 -19.29
C ASP A 257 -14.32 16.37 -19.85
N PRO A 258 -14.22 16.93 -21.07
CA PRO A 258 -12.94 17.24 -21.70
C PRO A 258 -12.07 18.22 -20.90
N ALA A 259 -12.70 19.17 -20.19
CA ALA A 259 -11.97 20.16 -19.38
C ALA A 259 -11.27 19.49 -18.19
N LEU A 260 -11.96 18.58 -17.51
CA LEU A 260 -11.36 17.77 -16.46
C LEU A 260 -10.26 16.85 -17.00
N ALA A 261 -10.44 16.30 -18.20
CA ALA A 261 -9.41 15.47 -18.82
C ALA A 261 -8.11 16.24 -19.10
N ASP A 262 -8.21 17.51 -19.49
CA ASP A 262 -7.04 18.39 -19.66
C ASP A 262 -6.38 18.75 -18.34
N GLU A 263 -7.17 19.03 -17.28
CA GLU A 263 -6.62 19.26 -15.93
C GLU A 263 -5.87 18.03 -15.40
N LEU A 264 -6.39 16.83 -15.65
CA LEU A 264 -5.77 15.57 -15.27
C LEU A 264 -4.64 15.14 -16.21
N GLY A 265 -4.49 15.78 -17.38
CA GLY A 265 -3.50 15.41 -18.41
C GLY A 265 -3.70 14.00 -18.98
N ILE A 266 -4.96 13.57 -19.15
CA ILE A 266 -5.28 12.26 -19.72
C ILE A 266 -4.77 12.17 -21.16
N GLY A 267 -4.02 11.11 -21.49
CA GLY A 267 -3.41 10.94 -22.81
C GLY A 267 -2.16 11.78 -23.05
N ARG A 268 -1.69 12.55 -22.05
CA ARG A 268 -0.57 13.49 -22.18
C ARG A 268 0.55 13.13 -21.20
N PRO A 269 1.31 12.04 -21.44
CA PRO A 269 2.40 11.62 -20.56
C PRO A 269 3.52 12.68 -20.44
N ASP A 270 3.58 13.62 -21.38
CA ASP A 270 4.51 14.76 -21.37
C ASP A 270 4.19 15.81 -20.29
N LEU A 271 2.94 15.94 -19.84
CA LEU A 271 2.51 17.00 -18.93
C LEU A 271 2.77 16.70 -17.43
N ARG A 272 3.27 15.51 -17.08
CA ARG A 272 3.64 15.09 -15.70
C ARG A 272 2.61 15.45 -14.62
N THR A 273 1.32 15.25 -14.89
CA THR A 273 0.21 15.56 -13.97
C THR A 273 0.10 14.61 -12.78
N GLY A 274 0.64 13.38 -12.91
CA GLY A 274 0.61 12.35 -11.87
C GLY A 274 -0.65 11.49 -11.83
N TYR A 275 -1.62 11.75 -12.71
CA TYR A 275 -2.79 10.90 -12.91
C TYR A 275 -2.40 9.63 -13.70
N ASP A 276 -2.89 8.47 -13.27
CA ASP A 276 -2.66 7.18 -13.95
C ASP A 276 -3.86 6.83 -14.82
N ASP A 277 -3.80 7.23 -16.08
CA ASP A 277 -4.81 6.94 -17.11
C ASP A 277 -4.68 5.53 -17.71
N GLY A 278 -3.81 4.68 -17.15
CA GLY A 278 -3.56 3.34 -17.66
C GLY A 278 -2.73 3.29 -18.95
N GLY A 279 -2.08 4.39 -19.32
CA GLY A 279 -1.12 4.50 -20.42
C GLY A 279 -1.73 5.02 -21.72
N LEU A 280 -2.82 5.78 -21.65
CA LEU A 280 -3.43 6.35 -22.84
C LEU A 280 -2.50 7.39 -23.49
N ILE A 281 -2.61 7.55 -24.80
CA ILE A 281 -1.87 8.55 -25.57
C ILE A 281 -2.85 9.28 -26.50
N ASP A 282 -2.95 10.59 -26.32
CA ASP A 282 -3.74 11.47 -27.15
C ASP A 282 -3.00 11.78 -28.45
N VAL A 283 -3.38 11.08 -29.52
CA VAL A 283 -2.68 11.12 -30.81
C VAL A 283 -2.73 12.50 -31.46
N ASN A 284 -3.68 13.35 -31.07
CA ASN A 284 -3.80 14.70 -31.62
C ASN A 284 -2.98 15.74 -30.86
N ALA A 285 -2.62 15.46 -29.61
CA ALA A 285 -2.04 16.46 -28.71
C ALA A 285 -0.57 16.21 -28.35
N VAL A 286 -0.11 14.95 -28.31
CA VAL A 286 1.28 14.64 -27.93
C VAL A 286 2.29 14.95 -29.04
N PRO A 287 3.56 15.26 -28.73
CA PRO A 287 4.61 15.44 -29.73
C PRO A 287 5.08 14.10 -30.34
N ALA A 288 5.75 14.15 -31.50
CA ALA A 288 6.23 12.96 -32.21
C ALA A 288 7.10 12.04 -31.34
N GLY A 289 8.01 12.60 -30.54
CA GLY A 289 8.85 11.80 -29.64
C GLY A 289 8.06 10.96 -28.62
N VAL A 290 6.89 11.44 -28.19
CA VAL A 290 5.99 10.69 -27.29
C VAL A 290 5.18 9.65 -28.06
N LEU A 291 4.76 9.94 -29.28
CA LEU A 291 4.10 8.95 -30.15
C LEU A 291 5.01 7.75 -30.43
N ALA A 292 6.31 8.00 -30.63
CA ALA A 292 7.31 6.95 -30.87
C ALA A 292 7.56 6.04 -29.65
N GLU A 293 7.10 6.41 -28.45
CA GLU A 293 7.11 5.51 -27.28
C GLU A 293 5.99 4.46 -27.35
N MET A 294 4.98 4.69 -28.18
CA MET A 294 3.91 3.72 -28.41
C MET A 294 4.47 2.50 -29.14
N ARG A 295 4.26 1.30 -28.58
CA ARG A 295 4.73 0.05 -29.18
C ARG A 295 4.19 -0.08 -30.61
N GLY A 296 5.11 -0.15 -31.58
CA GLY A 296 4.79 -0.33 -32.99
C GLY A 296 4.68 0.98 -33.79
N VAL A 297 4.85 2.13 -33.14
CA VAL A 297 5.00 3.43 -33.81
C VAL A 297 6.48 3.78 -33.79
N ASP A 298 7.14 3.76 -34.94
CA ASP A 298 8.51 4.24 -35.06
C ASP A 298 8.56 5.76 -35.23
N GLU A 299 9.76 6.33 -35.18
CA GLU A 299 9.97 7.77 -35.28
C GLU A 299 9.42 8.36 -36.59
N ALA A 300 9.64 7.67 -37.71
CA ALA A 300 9.13 8.10 -39.03
C ALA A 300 7.60 8.10 -39.08
N THR A 301 6.94 7.10 -38.50
CA THR A 301 5.48 7.02 -38.40
C THR A 301 4.94 8.11 -37.47
N ALA A 302 5.60 8.35 -36.33
CA ALA A 302 5.24 9.40 -35.40
C ALA A 302 5.30 10.80 -36.04
N GLU A 303 6.37 11.10 -36.78
CA GLU A 303 6.50 12.35 -37.53
C GLU A 303 5.38 12.49 -38.58
N ARG A 304 5.10 11.43 -39.33
CA ARG A 304 4.02 11.40 -40.32
C ARG A 304 2.65 11.66 -39.69
N ILE A 305 2.36 11.07 -38.53
CA ILE A 305 1.11 11.33 -37.78
C ILE A 305 0.99 12.82 -37.46
N VAL A 306 2.07 13.44 -36.96
CA VAL A 306 2.09 14.88 -36.63
C VAL A 306 1.91 15.74 -37.88
N GLU A 307 2.56 15.38 -38.99
CA GLU A 307 2.43 16.08 -40.28
C GLU A 307 0.99 16.00 -40.81
N ILE A 308 0.39 14.80 -40.81
CA ILE A 308 -0.97 14.57 -41.30
C ILE A 308 -2.00 15.35 -40.48
N ARG A 309 -1.88 15.38 -39.15
CA ARG A 309 -2.84 16.14 -38.33
C ARG A 309 -2.68 17.64 -38.50
N ALA A 310 -1.47 18.12 -38.82
CA ALA A 310 -1.22 19.52 -39.12
C ALA A 310 -1.79 19.95 -40.48
N LEU A 311 -1.72 19.09 -41.50
CA LEU A 311 -2.19 19.38 -42.85
C LEU A 311 -3.69 19.14 -43.05
N SER A 312 -4.23 18.09 -42.43
CA SER A 312 -5.58 17.58 -42.71
C SER A 312 -6.51 17.62 -41.49
N GLY A 313 -6.07 18.21 -40.38
CA GLY A 313 -6.83 18.29 -39.13
C GLY A 313 -6.71 17.03 -38.25
N PRO A 314 -7.27 17.07 -37.03
CA PRO A 314 -7.13 16.00 -36.04
C PRO A 314 -7.68 14.67 -36.55
N PHE A 315 -7.17 13.56 -36.01
CA PHE A 315 -7.73 12.23 -36.22
C PHE A 315 -8.96 12.05 -35.34
N THR A 316 -9.98 11.39 -35.87
CA THR A 316 -11.24 11.18 -35.14
C THR A 316 -11.40 9.74 -34.62
N SER A 317 -10.67 8.78 -35.18
CA SER A 317 -10.72 7.39 -34.77
C SER A 317 -9.46 6.62 -35.15
N THR A 318 -9.37 5.36 -34.69
CA THR A 318 -8.30 4.44 -35.05
C THR A 318 -8.32 4.10 -36.53
N GLU A 319 -9.49 3.94 -37.13
CA GLU A 319 -9.63 3.66 -38.57
C GLU A 319 -9.12 4.83 -39.40
N ASP A 320 -9.44 6.06 -38.99
CA ASP A 320 -8.95 7.27 -39.65
C ASP A 320 -7.42 7.38 -39.57
N LEU A 321 -6.86 7.10 -38.38
CA LEU A 321 -5.41 7.06 -38.18
C LEU A 321 -4.73 5.99 -39.02
N ILE A 322 -5.27 4.76 -39.08
CA ILE A 322 -4.71 3.67 -39.87
C ILE A 322 -4.68 4.02 -41.35
N VAL A 323 -5.78 4.55 -41.89
CA VAL A 323 -5.92 4.88 -43.31
C VAL A 323 -4.99 6.02 -43.71
N ARG A 324 -4.90 7.06 -42.89
CA ARG A 324 -4.12 8.26 -43.22
C ARG A 324 -2.63 8.09 -42.94
N ALA A 325 -2.27 7.47 -41.81
CA ALA A 325 -0.87 7.36 -41.37
C ALA A 325 -0.16 6.08 -41.84
N ASP A 326 -0.86 5.16 -42.52
CA ASP A 326 -0.34 3.89 -43.02
C ASP A 326 0.33 3.06 -41.91
N LEU A 327 -0.44 2.79 -40.85
CA LEU A 327 0.03 2.06 -39.68
C LEU A 327 0.27 0.58 -39.98
N ASP A 328 1.42 0.05 -39.55
CA ASP A 328 1.75 -1.37 -39.63
C ASP A 328 0.67 -2.23 -38.94
N PRO A 329 0.25 -3.38 -39.52
CA PRO A 329 -0.76 -4.25 -38.93
C PRO A 329 -0.48 -4.69 -37.49
N ALA A 330 0.78 -4.84 -37.08
CA ALA A 330 1.12 -5.21 -35.71
C ALA A 330 0.81 -4.09 -34.70
N SER A 331 0.78 -2.85 -35.16
CA SER A 331 0.60 -1.64 -34.35
C SER A 331 -0.87 -1.28 -34.17
N GLN A 332 -1.74 -1.69 -35.11
CA GLN A 332 -3.19 -1.37 -35.10
C GLN A 332 -3.86 -1.77 -33.79
N ARG A 333 -3.60 -2.98 -33.29
CA ARG A 333 -4.16 -3.47 -32.03
C ARG A 333 -3.69 -2.67 -30.81
N ILE A 334 -2.44 -2.22 -30.81
CA ILE A 334 -1.89 -1.40 -29.73
C ILE A 334 -2.53 -0.01 -29.77
N VAL A 335 -2.60 0.58 -30.96
CA VAL A 335 -3.24 1.88 -31.16
C VAL A 335 -4.70 1.83 -30.72
N GLU A 336 -5.46 0.79 -31.06
CA GLU A 336 -6.85 0.64 -30.61
C GLU A 336 -6.98 0.58 -29.08
N GLU A 337 -6.04 -0.08 -28.40
CA GLU A 337 -6.06 -0.21 -26.94
C GLU A 337 -5.59 1.06 -26.20
N TYR A 338 -4.68 1.85 -26.78
CA TYR A 338 -3.99 2.94 -26.08
C TYR A 338 -4.21 4.35 -26.66
N ALA A 339 -4.67 4.48 -27.90
CA ALA A 339 -4.93 5.79 -28.49
C ALA A 339 -6.20 6.44 -27.92
N LEU A 340 -6.15 7.77 -27.88
CA LEU A 340 -7.25 8.67 -27.58
C LEU A 340 -7.30 9.73 -28.68
N TYR A 341 -8.50 10.11 -29.11
CA TYR A 341 -8.74 11.03 -30.23
C TYR A 341 -9.53 12.24 -29.75
N ARG A 342 -8.84 13.16 -29.07
CA ARG A 342 -9.47 14.40 -28.60
C ARG A 342 -9.27 15.52 -29.60
N SER A 343 -10.24 16.42 -29.66
CA SER A 343 -10.25 17.60 -30.55
C SER A 343 -9.73 18.84 -29.84
#